data_AF-B7ST62-F1
#
_entry.id   AF-B7ST62-F1
#
_cell.length_a   1.000
_cell.length_b   1.000
_cell.length_c   1.000
_cell.angle_alpha   90.00
_cell.angle_beta   90.00
_cell.angle_gamma   90.00
#
_symmetry.space_group_name_H-M   'P 1'
#
loop_
_entity.id
_entity.type
_entity.pdbx_description
1 polymer ?
#
loop_
_entity_poly.entity_id
_entity_poly.type
_entity_poly.pdbx_seq_one_letter_code
_entity_poly.pdbx_strand_id
1 'polypeptide(L)'
;SVLVLLPLEVASGFLYRLTDLVIKSFNIQTGADAPDMLKVITEPLTKNIIELDTSVIRDIATGDPAARNKSLIKIWCKTQKVTNLVNITVPGIANCTPDALCWVEGDQVWTQVNQTETINLEKCTHIFVFADLPDLAVGLILLALSLLALCTCLILIVKLLNSMLKGQVAVVIKKVLNTDFPFPFAWLTGYLAILVGAG
;
A
#
# COMPACT_ATOMS: atom_id res chain seq x y z
N SER A 1 13.81 -22.97 19.62
CA SER A 1 13.72 -22.24 18.35
C SER A 1 15.02 -21.53 17.97
N VAL A 2 15.53 -20.54 18.72
CA VAL A 2 16.69 -19.73 18.25
C VAL A 2 17.98 -20.54 18.15
N LEU A 3 18.21 -21.47 19.08
CA LEU A 3 19.43 -22.30 19.10
C LEU A 3 19.43 -23.49 18.13
N VAL A 4 18.31 -23.81 17.49
CA VAL A 4 18.26 -24.78 16.39
C VAL A 4 18.42 -24.06 15.05
N LEU A 5 17.82 -22.88 14.93
CA LEU A 5 17.93 -22.03 13.74
C LEU A 5 19.33 -21.44 13.56
N LEU A 6 20.07 -21.12 14.63
CA LEU A 6 21.41 -20.53 14.52
C LEU A 6 22.47 -21.49 13.94
N PRO A 7 22.66 -22.71 14.46
CA PRO A 7 23.58 -23.68 13.86
C PRO A 7 23.14 -24.10 12.47
N LEU A 8 21.82 -24.23 12.25
CA LEU A 8 21.26 -24.50 10.92
C LEU A 8 21.53 -23.34 9.96
N GLU A 9 21.47 -22.10 10.40
CA GLU A 9 21.77 -20.91 9.60
C GLU A 9 23.26 -20.82 9.26
N VAL A 10 24.14 -21.07 10.22
CA VAL A 10 25.58 -21.11 9.95
C VAL A 10 25.92 -22.24 8.98
N ALA A 11 25.22 -23.38 9.04
CA ALA A 11 25.43 -24.50 8.13
C ALA A 11 24.79 -24.33 6.74
N SER A 12 23.63 -23.67 6.63
CA SER A 12 22.82 -23.63 5.39
C SER A 12 22.64 -22.23 4.78
N GLY A 13 22.79 -21.16 5.56
CA GLY A 13 22.49 -19.79 5.17
C GLY A 13 21.03 -19.57 4.76
N PHE A 14 20.10 -20.37 5.28
CA PHE A 14 18.72 -20.43 4.82
C PHE A 14 17.95 -19.12 5.05
N LEU A 15 17.97 -18.58 6.27
CA LEU A 15 17.37 -17.29 6.62
C LEU A 15 18.01 -16.15 5.82
N TYR A 16 19.33 -16.17 5.63
CA TYR A 16 20.02 -15.18 4.80
C TYR A 16 19.54 -15.22 3.35
N ARG A 17 19.47 -16.40 2.74
CA ARG A 17 18.99 -16.56 1.35
C ARG A 17 17.52 -16.19 1.20
N LEU A 18 16.68 -16.58 2.16
CA LEU A 18 15.27 -16.19 2.15
C LEU A 18 15.12 -14.68 2.28
N THR A 19 15.88 -14.06 3.20
CA THR A 19 15.83 -12.60 3.40
C THR A 19 16.33 -11.86 2.16
N ASP A 20 17.41 -12.33 1.54
CA ASP A 20 17.97 -11.78 0.29
C ASP A 20 16.99 -11.93 -0.88
N LEU A 21 16.31 -13.08 -1.01
CA LEU A 21 15.26 -13.28 -2.02
C LEU A 21 14.05 -12.36 -1.79
N VAL A 22 13.64 -12.18 -0.54
CA VAL A 22 12.54 -11.27 -0.19
C VAL A 22 12.92 -9.83 -0.55
N ILE A 23 14.10 -9.36 -0.14
CA ILE A 23 14.57 -8.00 -0.43
C ILE A 23 14.70 -7.77 -1.94
N LYS A 24 15.28 -8.72 -2.67
CA LYS A 24 15.42 -8.65 -4.13
C LYS A 24 14.07 -8.68 -4.85
N SER A 25 13.11 -9.47 -4.36
CA SER A 25 11.76 -9.53 -4.94
C SER A 25 10.98 -8.23 -4.77
N PHE A 26 11.22 -7.49 -3.68
CA PHE A 26 10.51 -6.24 -3.39
C PHE A 26 11.30 -4.98 -3.79
N ASN A 27 12.49 -5.12 -4.41
CA ASN A 27 13.35 -4.03 -4.88
C ASN A 27 13.53 -2.89 -3.85
N ILE A 28 13.74 -3.28 -2.58
CA ILE A 28 13.82 -2.33 -1.47
C ILE A 28 15.13 -1.55 -1.61
N GLN A 29 15.01 -0.26 -1.95
CA GLN A 29 16.16 0.64 -2.00
C GLN A 29 16.56 1.06 -0.59
N THR A 30 17.86 1.16 -0.32
CA THR A 30 18.39 1.60 0.98
C THR A 30 19.19 2.89 0.74
N GLY A 31 18.76 4.02 1.31
CA GLY A 31 19.39 5.33 1.08
C GLY A 31 18.57 6.49 1.64
N ALA A 32 19.12 7.70 1.64
CA ALA A 32 18.47 8.91 2.19
C ALA A 32 17.19 9.33 1.44
N ASP A 33 17.09 8.96 0.16
CA ASP A 33 15.91 9.20 -0.69
C ASP A 33 15.04 7.93 -0.89
N ALA A 34 15.29 6.87 -0.12
CA ALA A 34 14.53 5.63 -0.26
C ALA A 34 13.14 5.75 0.37
N PRO A 35 12.07 5.33 -0.33
CA PRO A 35 10.74 5.27 0.25
C PRO A 35 10.69 4.25 1.39
N ASP A 36 9.85 4.51 2.41
CA ASP A 36 9.68 3.60 3.55
C ASP A 36 9.47 2.16 3.07
N MET A 37 10.17 1.20 3.69
CA MET A 37 10.07 -0.22 3.32
C MET A 37 8.61 -0.71 3.28
N LEU A 38 7.78 -0.20 4.19
CA LEU A 38 6.36 -0.52 4.24
C LEU A 38 5.62 -0.01 3.00
N LYS A 39 5.95 1.19 2.51
CA LYS A 39 5.32 1.82 1.35
C LYS A 39 5.57 1.02 0.08
N VAL A 40 6.78 0.48 -0.10
CA VAL A 40 7.12 -0.39 -1.24
C VAL A 40 6.28 -1.67 -1.27
N ILE A 41 5.91 -2.19 -0.10
CA ILE A 41 5.09 -3.41 0.04
C ILE A 41 3.60 -3.07 -0.06
N THR A 42 3.16 -1.97 0.56
CA THR A 42 1.75 -1.60 0.64
C THR A 42 1.24 -0.97 -0.64
N GLU A 43 2.03 -0.16 -1.35
CA GLU A 43 1.62 0.49 -2.59
C GLU A 43 1.03 -0.46 -3.64
N PRO A 44 1.68 -1.57 -4.06
CA PRO A 44 1.11 -2.46 -5.06
C PRO A 44 -0.19 -3.12 -4.58
N LEU A 45 -0.33 -3.38 -3.27
CA LEU A 45 -1.56 -3.90 -2.69
C LEU A 45 -2.66 -2.84 -2.68
N THR A 46 -2.33 -1.60 -2.30
CA THR A 46 -3.27 -0.48 -2.29
C THR A 46 -3.77 -0.19 -3.70
N LYS A 47 -2.90 -0.11 -4.70
CA LYS A 47 -3.27 0.14 -6.11
C LYS A 47 -4.22 -0.92 -6.68
N ASN A 48 -4.10 -2.17 -6.25
CA ASN A 48 -5.03 -3.23 -6.66
C ASN A 48 -6.41 -3.08 -6.02
N ILE A 49 -6.50 -2.51 -4.81
CA ILE A 49 -7.76 -2.33 -4.09
C ILE A 49 -8.43 -1.02 -4.50
N ILE A 50 -7.70 0.10 -4.41
CA ILE A 50 -8.19 1.46 -4.64
C ILE A 50 -7.07 2.37 -5.17
N GLU A 51 -7.38 3.16 -6.19
CA GLU A 51 -6.50 4.24 -6.66
C GLU A 51 -7.08 5.59 -6.22
N LEU A 52 -6.26 6.43 -5.62
CA LEU A 52 -6.67 7.76 -5.14
C LEU A 52 -6.10 8.86 -6.05
N ASP A 53 -6.90 9.90 -6.31
CA ASP A 53 -6.42 11.05 -7.06
C ASP A 53 -5.56 11.97 -6.19
N THR A 54 -4.24 11.88 -6.38
CA THR A 54 -3.26 12.69 -5.64
C THR A 54 -3.45 14.20 -5.88
N SER A 55 -3.95 14.60 -7.05
CA SER A 55 -4.20 16.02 -7.35
C SER A 55 -5.34 16.57 -6.51
N VAL A 56 -6.46 15.83 -6.43
CA VAL A 56 -7.62 16.22 -5.61
C VAL A 56 -7.25 16.26 -4.11
N ILE A 57 -6.48 15.28 -3.62
CA ILE A 57 -6.02 15.28 -2.21
C ILE A 57 -5.16 16.52 -1.92
N ARG A 58 -4.26 16.87 -2.85
CA ARG A 58 -3.41 18.06 -2.71
C ARG A 58 -4.23 19.33 -2.73
N ASP A 59 -5.20 19.45 -3.65
CA ASP A 59 -6.07 20.62 -3.77
C ASP A 59 -6.93 20.82 -2.50
N ILE A 60 -7.43 19.73 -1.91
CA ILE A 60 -8.14 19.75 -0.62
C ILE A 60 -7.20 20.18 0.51
N ALA A 61 -5.97 19.68 0.54
CA ALA A 61 -4.98 20.07 1.55
C ALA A 61 -4.59 21.55 1.44
N THR A 62 -4.62 22.13 0.23
CA THR A 62 -4.41 23.56 0.01
C THR A 62 -5.64 24.43 0.22
N GLY A 63 -6.82 23.83 0.44
CA GLY A 63 -8.06 24.54 0.76
C GLY A 63 -8.86 25.06 -0.45
N ASP A 64 -8.65 24.50 -1.65
CA ASP A 64 -9.40 24.92 -2.85
C ASP A 64 -10.89 24.49 -2.74
N PRO A 65 -11.86 25.41 -2.82
CA PRO A 65 -13.29 25.09 -2.78
C PRO A 65 -13.73 24.22 -3.96
N ALA A 66 -13.06 24.28 -5.12
CA ALA A 66 -13.41 23.47 -6.29
C ALA A 66 -13.08 21.98 -6.10
N ALA A 67 -12.21 21.64 -5.15
CA ALA A 67 -11.79 20.26 -4.90
C ALA A 67 -12.79 19.46 -4.07
N ARG A 68 -13.69 20.11 -3.30
CA ARG A 68 -14.65 19.42 -2.43
C ARG A 68 -15.77 18.69 -3.16
N ASN A 69 -16.01 19.06 -4.42
CA ASN A 69 -17.04 18.45 -5.26
C ASN A 69 -16.48 17.37 -6.20
N LYS A 70 -15.16 17.11 -6.16
CA LYS A 70 -14.50 16.08 -6.97
C LYS A 70 -14.44 14.76 -6.18
N SER A 71 -14.50 13.63 -6.90
CA SER A 71 -14.28 12.32 -6.28
C SER A 71 -12.79 12.13 -5.96
N LEU A 72 -12.52 11.50 -4.82
CA LEU A 72 -11.17 11.11 -4.37
C LEU A 72 -10.69 9.83 -5.07
N ILE A 73 -11.61 9.02 -5.59
CA ILE A 73 -11.31 7.73 -6.20
C ILE A 73 -11.04 7.93 -7.68
N LYS A 74 -9.86 7.49 -8.13
CA LYS A 74 -9.44 7.66 -9.52
C LYS A 74 -9.95 6.51 -10.38
N ILE A 75 -11.05 6.74 -11.08
CA ILE A 75 -11.65 5.76 -11.99
C ILE A 75 -10.86 5.64 -13.31
N TRP A 76 -10.27 6.74 -13.77
CA TRP A 76 -9.58 6.84 -15.07
C TRP A 76 -8.07 6.98 -14.90
N CYS A 77 -7.31 6.02 -15.42
CA CYS A 77 -5.86 5.98 -15.28
C CYS A 77 -5.13 6.60 -16.47
N LYS A 78 -5.70 6.49 -17.67
CA LYS A 78 -5.19 7.18 -18.87
C LYS A 78 -6.18 8.24 -19.32
N THR A 79 -5.75 9.49 -19.24
CA THR A 79 -6.48 10.64 -19.77
C THR A 79 -5.59 11.40 -20.73
N GLN A 80 -6.15 11.87 -21.84
CA GLN A 80 -5.46 12.71 -22.80
C GLN A 80 -6.09 14.08 -22.82
N LYS A 81 -5.28 15.11 -22.59
CA LYS A 81 -5.70 16.50 -22.74
C LYS A 81 -5.51 16.89 -24.20
N VAL A 82 -6.61 17.02 -24.93
CA VAL A 82 -6.58 17.51 -26.32
C VAL A 82 -6.97 18.97 -26.31
N THR A 83 -6.07 19.83 -26.80
CA THR A 83 -6.34 21.25 -27.01
C THR A 83 -6.93 21.42 -28.40
N ASN A 84 -8.24 21.62 -28.48
CA ASN A 84 -8.90 21.93 -29.73
C ASN A 84 -9.14 23.45 -29.81
N LEU A 85 -8.93 24.01 -31.00
CA LEU A 85 -9.34 25.36 -31.33
C LEU A 85 -10.84 25.35 -31.59
N VAL A 86 -11.61 25.90 -30.67
CA VAL A 86 -13.06 26.03 -30.83
C VAL A 86 -13.41 27.49 -31.06
N ASN A 87 -14.40 27.71 -31.92
CA ASN A 87 -14.97 29.03 -32.16
C ASN A 87 -16.09 29.25 -31.14
N ILE A 88 -15.96 30.26 -30.28
CA ILE A 88 -16.98 30.64 -29.31
C ILE A 88 -17.55 32.02 -29.63
N THR A 89 -18.82 32.23 -29.31
CA THR A 89 -19.48 33.53 -29.44
C THR A 89 -19.25 34.38 -28.19
N VAL A 90 -18.85 35.64 -28.36
CA VAL A 90 -18.67 36.62 -27.29
C VAL A 90 -19.65 37.79 -27.46
N PRO A 91 -20.13 38.40 -26.36
CA PRO A 91 -21.15 39.46 -26.42
C PRO A 91 -20.63 40.81 -26.95
N GLY A 92 -19.34 40.91 -27.31
CA GLY A 92 -18.77 42.12 -27.92
C GLY A 92 -17.26 42.00 -28.18
N ILE A 93 -16.74 42.87 -29.07
CA ILE A 93 -15.32 42.87 -29.51
C ILE A 93 -14.34 43.14 -28.35
N ALA A 94 -14.77 43.85 -27.31
CA ALA A 94 -13.94 44.12 -26.13
C ALA A 94 -13.63 42.88 -25.29
N ASN A 95 -14.41 41.80 -25.43
CA ASN A 95 -14.20 40.52 -24.73
C ASN A 95 -13.42 39.50 -25.57
N CYS A 96 -12.88 39.90 -26.73
CA CYS A 96 -11.97 39.05 -27.51
C CYS A 96 -10.63 38.94 -26.78
N THR A 97 -9.99 37.77 -26.87
CA THR A 97 -8.63 37.59 -26.35
C THR A 97 -7.62 38.32 -27.26
N PRO A 98 -6.66 39.08 -26.73
CA PRO A 98 -5.78 39.95 -27.53
C PRO A 98 -4.95 39.23 -28.60
N ASP A 99 -4.64 37.94 -28.38
CA ASP A 99 -3.78 37.13 -29.25
C ASP A 99 -4.55 36.17 -30.19
N ALA A 100 -5.89 36.23 -30.21
CA ALA A 100 -6.72 35.34 -31.03
C ALA A 100 -7.51 36.08 -32.12
N LEU A 101 -7.76 35.38 -33.23
CA LEU A 101 -8.57 35.91 -34.34
C LEU A 101 -10.01 36.14 -33.86
N CYS A 102 -10.51 37.37 -34.04
CA CYS A 102 -11.88 37.77 -33.71
C CYS A 102 -12.58 38.33 -34.95
N TRP A 103 -13.78 37.86 -35.25
CA TRP A 103 -14.55 38.31 -36.42
C TRP A 103 -16.04 38.41 -36.10
N VAL A 104 -16.79 39.13 -36.94
CA VAL A 104 -18.23 39.35 -36.78
C VAL A 104 -18.97 38.66 -37.92
N GLU A 105 -19.97 37.85 -37.58
CA GLU A 105 -20.83 37.19 -38.56
C GLU A 105 -22.28 37.33 -38.11
N GLY A 106 -23.04 38.21 -38.77
CA GLY A 106 -24.38 38.61 -38.32
C GLY A 106 -24.34 39.52 -37.09
N ASP A 107 -25.22 39.24 -36.11
CA ASP A 107 -25.32 39.97 -34.82
C ASP A 107 -24.38 39.38 -33.73
N GLN A 108 -23.50 38.44 -34.11
CA GLN A 108 -22.63 37.70 -33.19
C GLN A 108 -21.15 37.92 -33.50
N VAL A 109 -20.35 38.04 -32.43
CA VAL A 109 -18.89 38.15 -32.52
C VAL A 109 -18.28 36.81 -32.14
N TRP A 110 -17.38 36.31 -32.97
CA TRP A 110 -16.70 35.01 -32.81
C TRP A 110 -15.24 35.21 -32.45
N THR A 111 -14.71 34.36 -31.58
CA THR A 111 -13.29 34.30 -31.24
C THR A 111 -12.82 32.85 -31.13
N GLN A 112 -11.55 32.60 -31.49
CA GLN A 112 -10.91 31.29 -31.32
C GLN A 112 -10.31 31.17 -29.92
N VAL A 113 -10.71 30.15 -29.18
CA VAL A 113 -10.12 29.84 -27.87
C VAL A 113 -9.54 28.43 -27.84
N ASN A 114 -8.43 28.29 -27.13
CA ASN A 114 -7.85 26.99 -26.81
C ASN A 114 -8.68 26.33 -25.71
N GLN A 115 -9.54 25.38 -26.08
CA GLN A 115 -10.27 24.58 -25.11
C GLN A 115 -9.55 23.24 -24.90
N THR A 116 -9.14 23.00 -23.66
CA THR A 116 -8.58 21.70 -23.25
C THR A 116 -9.72 20.75 -22.88
N GLU A 117 -9.96 19.74 -23.71
CA GLU A 117 -10.86 18.64 -23.38
C GLU A 117 -10.06 17.45 -22.82
N THR A 118 -10.57 16.86 -21.74
CA THR A 118 -9.99 15.64 -21.16
C THR A 118 -10.70 14.43 -21.72
N ILE A 119 -10.03 13.70 -22.61
CA ILE A 119 -10.51 12.43 -23.16
C ILE A 119 -10.09 11.31 -22.22
N ASN A 120 -11.06 10.51 -21.79
CA ASN A 120 -10.85 9.35 -20.95
C ASN A 120 -10.56 8.13 -21.82
N LEU A 121 -9.34 7.58 -21.75
CA LEU A 121 -8.90 6.48 -22.60
C LEU A 121 -9.07 5.12 -21.92
N GLU A 122 -8.62 4.99 -20.66
CA GLU A 122 -8.58 3.70 -19.97
C GLU A 122 -8.93 3.86 -18.48
N LYS A 123 -9.79 2.97 -18.00
CA LYS A 123 -10.14 2.86 -16.59
C LYS A 123 -9.00 2.20 -15.81
N CYS A 124 -8.89 2.51 -14.52
CA CYS A 124 -7.89 1.89 -13.65
C CYS A 124 -8.20 0.39 -13.41
N THR A 125 -7.21 -0.34 -12.90
CA THR A 125 -7.34 -1.78 -12.59
C THR A 125 -7.42 -2.00 -11.08
N HIS A 126 -8.41 -1.40 -10.42
CA HIS A 126 -8.66 -1.59 -9.00
C HIS A 126 -10.08 -2.10 -8.73
N ILE A 127 -10.29 -2.80 -7.61
CA ILE A 127 -11.56 -3.49 -7.30
C ILE A 127 -12.77 -2.55 -7.36
N PHE A 128 -12.61 -1.31 -6.87
CA PHE A 128 -13.69 -0.32 -6.85
C PHE A 128 -13.92 0.45 -8.16
N VAL A 129 -13.26 0.12 -9.28
CA VAL A 129 -13.50 0.82 -10.57
C VAL A 129 -14.90 0.58 -11.13
N PHE A 130 -15.45 -0.59 -10.86
CA PHE A 130 -16.75 -1.02 -11.37
C PHE A 130 -17.88 -0.82 -10.35
N ALA A 131 -17.56 -0.30 -9.18
CA ALA A 131 -18.54 -0.04 -8.14
C ALA A 131 -18.97 1.42 -8.22
N ASP A 132 -20.21 1.67 -8.65
CA ASP A 132 -20.84 3.01 -8.61
C ASP A 132 -21.28 3.35 -7.18
N LEU A 133 -20.32 3.39 -6.25
CA LEU A 133 -20.53 3.69 -4.84
C LEU A 133 -19.99 5.09 -4.52
N PRO A 134 -20.62 5.83 -3.59
CA PRO A 134 -20.06 7.09 -3.11
C PRO A 134 -18.75 6.84 -2.36
N ASP A 135 -17.78 7.76 -2.48
CA ASP A 135 -16.46 7.67 -1.85
C ASP A 135 -16.52 7.33 -0.35
N LEU A 136 -17.52 7.87 0.35
CA LEU A 136 -17.79 7.58 1.77
C LEU A 136 -18.11 6.09 2.02
N ALA A 137 -18.95 5.47 1.18
CA ALA A 137 -19.33 4.07 1.35
C ALA A 137 -18.14 3.16 1.12
N VAL A 138 -17.31 3.44 0.11
CA VAL A 138 -16.05 2.71 -0.13
C VAL A 138 -15.13 2.84 1.09
N GLY A 139 -14.98 4.05 1.64
CA GLY A 139 -14.23 4.29 2.86
C GLY A 139 -14.72 3.48 4.05
N LEU A 140 -16.04 3.40 4.27
CA LEU A 140 -16.63 2.61 5.35
C LEU A 140 -16.42 1.09 5.17
N ILE A 141 -16.53 0.58 3.94
CA ILE A 141 -16.26 -0.82 3.62
C ILE A 141 -14.79 -1.15 3.91
N LEU A 142 -13.86 -0.31 3.43
CA LEU A 142 -12.43 -0.48 3.67
C LEU A 142 -12.09 -0.44 5.16
N LEU A 143 -12.70 0.49 5.90
CA LEU A 143 -12.52 0.60 7.35
C LEU A 143 -13.00 -0.66 8.06
N ALA A 144 -14.20 -1.15 7.74
CA ALA A 144 -14.74 -2.37 8.33
C ALA A 144 -13.85 -3.60 8.04
N LEU A 145 -13.42 -3.77 6.79
CA LEU A 145 -12.51 -4.85 6.40
C LEU A 145 -11.15 -4.76 7.13
N SER A 146 -10.59 -3.56 7.24
CA SER A 146 -9.32 -3.34 7.94
C SER A 146 -9.42 -3.68 9.44
N LEU A 147 -10.54 -3.30 10.07
CA LEU A 147 -10.78 -3.59 11.47
C LEU A 147 -10.95 -5.09 11.70
N LEU A 148 -11.69 -5.79 10.83
CA LEU A 148 -11.81 -7.25 10.88
C LEU A 148 -10.46 -7.94 10.71
N ALA A 149 -9.64 -7.52 9.75
CA ALA A 149 -8.30 -8.06 9.54
C ALA A 149 -7.38 -7.81 10.75
N LEU A 150 -7.43 -6.62 11.35
CA LEU A 150 -6.65 -6.29 12.54
C LEU A 150 -7.09 -7.12 13.75
N CYS A 151 -8.41 -7.20 14.00
CA CYS A 151 -8.97 -7.99 15.09
C CYS A 151 -8.62 -9.48 14.96
N THR A 152 -8.75 -10.05 13.76
CA THR A 152 -8.36 -11.45 13.50
C THR A 152 -6.87 -11.65 13.69
N CYS A 153 -6.02 -10.76 13.18
CA CYS A 153 -4.57 -10.79 13.39
C CYS A 153 -4.21 -10.79 14.88
N LEU A 154 -4.82 -9.89 15.68
CA LEU A 154 -4.59 -9.82 17.12
C LEU A 154 -4.97 -11.13 17.83
N ILE A 155 -6.14 -11.70 17.51
CA ILE A 155 -6.59 -12.98 18.08
C ILE A 155 -5.64 -14.11 17.70
N LEU A 156 -5.19 -14.16 16.45
CA LEU A 156 -4.23 -15.15 15.97
C LEU A 156 -2.91 -15.04 16.72
N ILE A 157 -2.37 -13.83 16.90
CA ILE A 157 -1.12 -13.62 17.67
C ILE A 157 -1.29 -14.10 19.11
N VAL A 158 -2.38 -13.75 19.79
CA VAL A 158 -2.64 -14.19 21.17
C VAL A 158 -2.75 -15.72 21.25
N LYS A 159 -3.45 -16.35 20.29
CA LYS A 159 -3.55 -17.80 20.23
C LYS A 159 -2.22 -18.46 19.91
N LEU A 160 -1.43 -17.92 19.01
CA LEU A 160 -0.09 -18.42 18.68
C LEU A 160 0.81 -18.34 19.92
N LEU A 161 0.83 -17.21 20.62
CA LEU A 161 1.63 -17.03 21.82
C LEU A 161 1.19 -18.02 22.93
N ASN A 162 -0.12 -18.13 23.19
CA ASN A 162 -0.66 -19.06 24.19
C ASN A 162 -0.44 -20.54 23.81
N SER A 163 -0.49 -20.86 22.51
CA SER A 163 -0.23 -22.20 22.00
C SER A 163 1.25 -22.55 22.10
N MET A 164 2.16 -21.59 21.88
CA MET A 164 3.60 -21.78 22.08
C MET A 164 3.94 -22.00 23.56
N LEU A 165 3.30 -21.26 24.47
CA LEU A 165 3.48 -21.38 25.93
C LEU A 165 3.00 -22.72 26.51
N LYS A 166 2.02 -23.39 25.89
CA LYS A 166 1.47 -24.70 26.33
C LYS A 166 1.86 -25.89 25.43
N GLY A 167 2.61 -25.65 24.35
CA GLY A 167 2.90 -26.64 23.31
C GLY A 167 3.99 -27.65 23.66
N GLN A 168 4.35 -28.51 22.69
CA GLN A 168 5.35 -29.59 22.82
C GLN A 168 6.71 -29.14 23.38
N VAL A 169 7.07 -27.88 23.19
CA VAL A 169 8.31 -27.30 23.71
C VAL A 169 8.35 -27.35 25.24
N ALA A 170 7.23 -27.12 25.93
CA ALA A 170 7.14 -27.23 27.39
C ALA A 170 7.32 -28.67 27.90
N VAL A 171 6.88 -29.67 27.12
CA VAL A 171 7.05 -31.10 27.45
C VAL A 171 8.50 -31.54 27.21
N VAL A 172 9.14 -31.06 26.15
CA VAL A 172 10.57 -31.31 25.88
C VAL A 172 11.44 -30.67 26.97
N ILE A 173 11.15 -29.43 27.38
CA ILE A 173 11.80 -28.77 28.52
C ILE A 173 11.63 -29.60 29.80
N LYS A 174 10.40 -30.04 30.13
CA LYS A 174 10.13 -30.86 31.32
C LYS A 174 10.83 -32.22 31.27
N LYS A 175 10.95 -32.83 30.08
CA LYS A 175 11.60 -34.13 29.92
C LYS A 175 13.12 -34.04 30.03
N VAL A 176 13.72 -32.97 29.49
CA VAL A 176 15.16 -32.68 29.61
C VAL A 176 15.55 -32.28 31.03
N LEU A 177 14.73 -31.48 31.73
CA LEU A 177 14.94 -31.14 33.14
C LEU A 177 14.80 -32.34 34.08
N ASN A 178 13.97 -33.32 33.73
CA ASN A 178 13.72 -34.50 34.56
C ASN A 178 14.58 -35.71 34.15
N THR A 179 15.53 -35.55 33.23
CA THR A 179 16.54 -36.56 32.89
C THR A 179 17.91 -36.15 33.43
N ASP A 180 18.15 -36.46 34.71
CA ASP A 180 19.50 -36.48 35.25
C ASP A 180 20.25 -37.65 34.62
N PHE A 181 21.23 -37.37 33.75
CA PHE A 181 22.09 -38.41 33.19
C PHE A 181 22.94 -39.02 34.31
N PRO A 182 22.92 -40.36 34.50
CA PRO A 182 23.76 -41.00 35.51
C PRO A 182 25.24 -40.84 35.18
N PHE A 183 26.07 -40.89 36.22
CA PHE A 183 27.53 -40.76 36.13
C PHE A 183 28.13 -41.69 35.05
N PRO A 184 29.08 -41.27 34.19
CA PRO A 184 29.99 -40.11 34.31
C PRO A 184 29.62 -38.84 33.52
N PHE A 185 28.49 -38.78 32.82
CA PHE A 185 28.15 -37.65 31.93
C PHE A 185 27.26 -36.56 32.60
N ALA A 186 27.27 -36.48 33.93
CA ALA A 186 26.45 -35.54 34.70
C ALA A 186 26.77 -34.06 34.43
N TRP A 187 27.98 -33.73 33.95
CA TRP A 187 28.35 -32.34 33.58
C TRP A 187 27.63 -31.85 32.31
N LEU A 188 27.20 -32.76 31.43
CA LEU A 188 26.56 -32.41 30.16
C LEU A 188 25.10 -31.94 30.34
N THR A 189 24.45 -32.32 31.45
CA THR A 189 23.05 -31.98 31.74
C THR A 189 22.84 -30.46 31.81
N GLY A 190 23.77 -29.72 32.43
CA GLY A 190 23.73 -28.26 32.54
C GLY A 190 23.87 -27.56 31.19
N TYR A 191 24.77 -28.05 30.32
CA TYR A 191 24.90 -27.52 28.96
C TYR A 191 23.68 -27.83 28.11
N LEU A 192 23.09 -29.02 28.25
CA LEU A 192 21.86 -29.39 27.56
C LEU A 192 20.67 -28.55 28.05
N ALA A 193 20.60 -28.24 29.34
CA ALA A 193 19.57 -27.38 29.92
C ALA A 193 19.68 -25.93 29.41
N ILE A 194 20.89 -25.38 29.28
CA ILE A 194 21.13 -24.06 28.68
C ILE A 194 20.81 -24.08 27.17
N LEU A 195 21.16 -25.16 26.48
CA LEU A 195 20.87 -25.39 25.05
C LEU A 195 19.36 -25.39 24.79
N VAL A 196 18.59 -26.01 25.68
CA VAL A 196 17.13 -26.11 25.55
C VAL A 196 16.42 -24.86 26.08
N GLY A 197 16.94 -24.20 27.11
CA GLY A 197 16.38 -22.97 27.69
C GLY A 197 16.59 -21.71 26.84
N ALA A 198 17.63 -21.67 26.02
CA ALA A 198 17.84 -20.63 24.99
C ALA A 198 17.11 -20.93 23.66
N GLY A 199 16.28 -21.99 23.65
CA GLY A 199 15.48 -22.43 22.51
C GLY A 199 14.16 -21.68 22.39
#